data_AF-A0A1E7LU10-F1
#
_entry.id   AF-A0A1E7LU10-F1
#
_cell.length_a   1.000
_cell.length_b   1.000
_cell.length_c   1.000
_cell.angle_alpha   90.00
_cell.angle_beta   90.00
_cell.angle_gamma   90.00
#
_symmetry.space_group_name_H-M   'P 1'
#
loop_
_entity.id
_entity.type
_entity.pdbx_description
1 polymer ?
#
loop_
_entity_poly.entity_id
_entity_poly.type
_entity_poly.pdbx_seq_one_letter_code
_entity_poly.pdbx_strand_id
1 'polypeptide(L)'
;MFDPFIAPSGTLLGLLQRGRGDGTLHALAAPRPEALAALNHCVVSDPRHDWQVENRSLYYARLYLDLDGGIEEIERHLGDPDDHTDTDDSRTGLALSVLGHLASYGRDDALALLRRYAATGANWAWALDELALRDDDAGLRSLALPVLGRFPATEEGTAALAAAVRDSFEPRPWRLWADDPREAVGAR
;
A
#
# COMPACT_ATOMS: atom_id res chain seq x y z
N MET A 1 -7.00 21.55 20.11
CA MET A 1 -7.69 20.35 20.64
C MET A 1 -6.71 19.21 20.44
N PHE A 2 -6.21 18.58 21.52
CA PHE A 2 -5.31 17.44 21.38
C PHE A 2 -6.12 16.31 20.78
N ASP A 3 -5.84 15.96 19.53
CA ASP A 3 -6.38 14.77 18.89
C ASP A 3 -5.42 13.63 19.20
N PRO A 4 -5.65 12.78 20.23
CA PRO A 4 -4.64 11.84 20.66
C PRO A 4 -4.77 10.57 19.82
N PHE A 5 -4.57 10.69 18.52
CA PHE A 5 -4.31 9.55 17.64
C PHE A 5 -3.05 8.78 18.08
N ILE A 6 -2.20 9.42 18.89
CA ILE A 6 -1.02 8.81 19.51
C ILE A 6 -1.33 8.31 20.93
N ALA A 7 -1.17 7.01 21.15
CA ALA A 7 -1.31 6.36 22.45
C ALA A 7 -0.20 6.80 23.45
N PRO A 8 -0.40 6.60 24.77
CA PRO A 8 0.60 6.99 25.77
C PRO A 8 1.98 6.35 25.53
N SER A 9 3.06 7.08 25.78
CA SER A 9 4.45 6.63 25.49
C SER A 9 4.92 5.38 26.23
N GLY A 10 4.25 5.01 27.32
CA GLY A 10 4.53 3.77 28.04
C GLY A 10 3.77 2.54 27.55
N THR A 11 2.84 2.68 26.60
CA THR A 11 2.09 1.53 26.05
C THR A 11 2.79 0.95 24.82
N LEU A 12 2.57 -0.34 24.55
CA LEU A 12 3.12 -0.99 23.36
C LEU A 12 2.72 -0.27 22.07
N LEU A 13 1.43 0.05 21.90
CA LEU A 13 0.92 0.82 20.77
C LEU A 13 1.65 2.15 20.64
N GLY A 14 1.81 2.88 21.75
CA GLY A 14 2.49 4.15 21.74
C GLY A 14 3.98 4.03 21.38
N LEU A 15 4.65 2.95 21.75
CA LEU A 15 6.04 2.72 21.35
C LEU A 15 6.15 2.46 19.84
N LEU A 16 5.26 1.61 19.30
CA LEU A 16 5.20 1.30 17.87
C LEU A 16 4.88 2.55 17.03
N GLN A 17 3.87 3.33 17.42
CA GLN A 17 3.47 4.58 16.75
C GLN A 17 4.54 5.68 16.74
N ARG A 18 5.64 5.51 17.47
CA ARG A 18 6.76 6.46 17.48
C ARG A 18 8.00 5.95 16.75
N GLY A 19 7.97 4.74 16.19
CA GLY A 19 9.09 4.17 15.43
C GLY A 19 10.39 4.03 16.24
N ARG A 20 10.32 3.99 17.57
CA ARG A 20 11.53 3.81 18.40
C ARG A 20 11.97 2.36 18.32
N GLY A 21 13.28 2.12 18.20
CA GLY A 21 13.86 0.76 18.14
C GLY A 21 13.46 -0.14 19.32
N ASP A 22 13.18 0.46 20.49
CA ASP A 22 12.64 -0.26 21.65
C ASP A 22 11.25 -0.85 21.38
N GLY A 23 10.44 -0.22 20.52
CA GLY A 23 9.10 -0.71 20.13
C GLY A 23 9.13 -2.13 19.55
N THR A 24 10.12 -2.44 18.71
CA THR A 24 10.36 -3.80 18.22
C THR A 24 10.61 -4.77 19.38
N LEU A 25 11.53 -4.41 20.28
CA LEU A 25 11.92 -5.27 21.40
C LEU A 25 10.73 -5.54 22.32
N HIS A 26 9.94 -4.50 22.61
CA HIS A 26 8.73 -4.64 23.40
C HIS A 26 7.66 -5.47 22.71
N ALA A 27 7.48 -5.33 21.38
CA ALA A 27 6.53 -6.14 20.62
C ALA A 27 6.92 -7.63 20.62
N LEU A 28 8.21 -7.95 20.44
CA LEU A 28 8.71 -9.32 20.46
C LEU A 28 8.67 -9.95 21.86
N ALA A 29 8.67 -9.13 22.92
CA ALA A 29 8.53 -9.60 24.30
C ALA A 29 7.07 -9.69 24.78
N ALA A 30 6.13 -9.02 24.10
CA ALA A 30 4.71 -9.02 24.45
C ALA A 30 4.00 -10.30 23.98
N PRO A 31 2.81 -10.63 24.52
CA PRO A 31 1.97 -11.67 23.96
C PRO A 31 1.70 -11.39 22.47
N ARG A 32 2.00 -12.35 21.60
CA ARG A 32 1.87 -12.19 20.14
C ARG A 32 0.53 -11.58 19.69
N PRO A 33 -0.64 -11.98 20.22
CA PRO A 33 -1.92 -11.35 19.83
C PRO A 33 -1.99 -9.85 20.15
N GLU A 34 -1.41 -9.42 21.28
CA GLU A 34 -1.37 -8.00 21.68
C GLU A 34 -0.42 -7.19 20.78
N ALA A 35 0.74 -7.77 20.46
CA ALA A 35 1.71 -7.17 19.54
C ALA A 35 1.13 -7.02 18.12
N LEU A 36 0.46 -8.05 17.62
CA LEU A 36 -0.22 -8.00 16.32
C LEU A 36 -1.36 -6.98 16.31
N ALA A 37 -2.17 -6.92 17.38
CA ALA A 37 -3.23 -5.91 17.48
C ALA A 37 -2.67 -4.48 17.43
N ALA A 38 -1.57 -4.21 18.15
CA ALA A 38 -0.91 -2.91 18.16
C ALA A 38 -0.25 -2.59 16.81
N LEU A 39 0.37 -3.57 16.16
CA LEU A 39 0.97 -3.43 14.82
C LEU A 39 -0.10 -3.13 13.78
N ASN A 40 -1.17 -3.92 13.74
CA ASN A 40 -2.29 -3.73 12.81
C ASN A 40 -2.88 -2.33 12.96
N HIS A 41 -3.09 -1.85 14.20
CA HIS A 41 -3.56 -0.49 14.45
C HIS A 41 -2.63 0.56 13.85
N CYS A 42 -1.31 0.42 14.02
CA CYS A 42 -0.35 1.36 13.46
C CYS A 42 -0.39 1.42 11.92
N VAL A 43 -0.69 0.31 11.26
CA VAL A 43 -0.63 0.16 9.81
C VAL A 43 -1.91 0.66 9.13
N VAL A 44 -3.07 0.44 9.74
CA VAL A 44 -4.38 0.84 9.19
C VAL A 44 -4.84 2.22 9.67
N SER A 45 -4.15 2.80 10.67
CA SER A 45 -4.48 4.11 11.24
C SER A 45 -3.19 4.87 11.52
N ASP A 46 -2.52 5.34 10.47
CA ASP A 46 -1.29 6.13 10.60
C ASP A 46 -1.63 7.52 11.17
N PRO A 47 -1.19 7.84 12.39
CA PRO A 47 -1.54 9.10 13.04
C PRO A 47 -0.72 10.30 12.53
N ARG A 48 0.21 10.08 11.60
CA ARG A 48 1.18 11.09 11.17
C ARG A 48 0.61 12.00 10.09
N HIS A 49 0.75 13.31 10.32
CA HIS A 49 0.40 14.31 9.31
C HIS A 49 1.49 14.43 8.22
N ASP A 50 2.75 14.24 8.58
CA ASP A 50 3.94 14.32 7.73
C ASP A 50 4.49 12.93 7.38
N TRP A 51 3.60 11.99 7.06
CA TRP A 51 3.93 10.59 6.80
C TRP A 51 4.99 10.39 5.69
N GLN A 52 5.16 11.38 4.80
CA GLN A 52 6.18 11.41 3.74
C GLN A 52 7.63 11.60 4.25
N VAL A 53 7.83 12.11 5.48
CA VAL A 53 9.16 12.45 6.02
C VAL A 53 9.84 11.23 6.65
N GLU A 54 9.07 10.22 7.05
CA GLU A 54 9.57 9.02 7.72
C GLU A 54 8.97 7.76 7.10
N ASN A 55 9.81 6.86 6.61
CA ASN A 55 9.37 5.59 6.03
C ASN A 55 9.26 4.50 7.12
N ARG A 56 8.05 4.26 7.62
CA ARG A 56 7.77 3.21 8.63
C ARG A 56 7.31 1.88 8.06
N SER A 57 7.03 1.83 6.76
CA SER A 57 6.47 0.62 6.15
C SER A 57 7.46 -0.53 6.20
N LEU A 58 8.76 -0.29 5.97
CA LEU A 58 9.81 -1.30 6.11
C LEU A 58 9.90 -1.85 7.54
N TYR A 59 9.81 -0.96 8.53
CA TYR A 59 9.83 -1.32 9.95
C TYR A 59 8.64 -2.23 10.31
N TYR A 60 7.42 -1.83 9.94
CA TYR A 60 6.23 -2.62 10.24
C TYR A 60 6.19 -3.94 9.46
N ALA A 61 6.61 -3.95 8.18
CA ALA A 61 6.72 -5.17 7.40
C ALA A 61 7.69 -6.18 8.04
N ARG A 62 8.83 -5.71 8.55
CA ARG A 62 9.76 -6.58 9.27
C ARG A 62 9.14 -7.14 10.54
N LEU A 63 8.41 -6.31 11.29
CA LEU A 63 7.75 -6.76 12.52
C LEU A 63 6.61 -7.75 12.24
N TYR A 64 5.88 -7.64 11.13
CA TYR A 64 4.95 -8.69 10.68
C TYR A 64 5.66 -10.03 10.50
N LEU A 65 6.84 -10.05 9.87
CA LEU A 65 7.60 -11.30 9.70
C LEU A 65 8.08 -11.86 11.03
N ASP A 66 8.67 -11.02 11.89
CA ASP A 66 9.21 -11.46 13.18
C ASP A 66 8.11 -11.95 14.14
N LEU A 67 6.88 -11.44 13.99
CA LEU A 67 5.69 -11.88 14.74
C LEU A 67 4.88 -12.97 14.02
N ASP A 68 5.30 -13.46 12.85
CA ASP A 68 4.53 -14.39 12.02
C ASP A 68 3.08 -13.90 11.74
N GLY A 69 2.91 -12.60 11.50
CA GLY A 69 1.60 -11.97 11.32
C GLY A 69 1.01 -12.19 9.92
N GLY A 70 -0.31 -12.42 9.89
CA GLY A 70 -1.12 -12.40 8.67
C GLY A 70 -1.50 -10.99 8.23
N ILE A 71 -2.08 -10.87 7.02
CA ILE A 71 -2.46 -9.59 6.38
C ILE A 71 -3.97 -9.33 6.42
N GLU A 72 -4.74 -10.10 7.18
CA GLU A 72 -6.21 -10.08 7.16
C GLU A 72 -6.78 -8.70 7.55
N GLU A 73 -6.13 -8.02 8.49
CA GLU A 73 -6.52 -6.67 8.90
C GLU A 73 -6.26 -5.62 7.82
N ILE A 74 -5.14 -5.76 7.08
CA ILE A 74 -4.83 -4.90 5.94
C ILE A 74 -5.84 -5.16 4.82
N GLU A 75 -6.13 -6.41 4.51
CA GLU A 75 -7.13 -6.78 3.50
C GLU A 75 -8.51 -6.20 3.85
N ARG A 76 -8.93 -6.33 5.11
CA ARG A 76 -10.20 -5.75 5.57
C ARG A 76 -10.23 -4.23 5.43
N HIS A 77 -9.14 -3.54 5.78
CA HIS A 77 -9.02 -2.09 5.66
C HIS A 77 -9.09 -1.60 4.20
N LEU A 78 -8.34 -2.27 3.32
CA LEU A 78 -8.29 -1.94 1.89
C LEU A 78 -9.57 -2.32 1.14
N GLY A 79 -10.33 -3.29 1.64
CA GLY A 79 -11.63 -3.69 1.10
C GLY A 79 -12.83 -2.94 1.71
N ASP A 80 -12.59 -2.01 2.64
CA ASP A 80 -13.66 -1.25 3.28
C ASP A 80 -14.30 -0.26 2.28
N PRO A 81 -15.64 -0.12 2.25
CA PRO A 81 -16.33 0.81 1.33
C PRO A 81 -15.84 2.26 1.41
N ASP A 82 -15.31 2.67 2.55
CA ASP A 82 -14.75 4.02 2.73
C ASP A 82 -13.54 4.27 1.82
N ASP A 83 -12.90 3.23 1.26
CA ASP A 83 -11.86 3.39 0.24
C ASP A 83 -12.34 4.20 -0.98
N HIS A 84 -13.63 4.11 -1.31
CA HIS A 84 -14.22 4.82 -2.45
C HIS A 84 -14.81 6.18 -2.09
N THR A 85 -14.92 6.53 -0.81
CA THR A 85 -15.48 7.81 -0.34
C THR A 85 -14.40 8.72 0.24
N ASP A 86 -13.39 8.16 0.90
CA ASP A 86 -12.21 8.81 1.41
C ASP A 86 -10.98 8.38 0.59
N THR A 87 -10.66 9.22 -0.39
CA THR A 87 -9.58 8.98 -1.36
C THR A 87 -8.28 9.67 -0.96
N ASP A 88 -8.13 10.07 0.31
CA ASP A 88 -6.87 10.61 0.80
C ASP A 88 -5.79 9.50 0.82
N ASP A 89 -4.63 9.79 0.23
CA ASP A 89 -3.50 8.87 0.18
C ASP A 89 -3.09 8.36 1.58
N SER A 90 -3.26 9.19 2.61
CA SER A 90 -2.91 8.85 4.00
C SER A 90 -3.76 7.71 4.58
N ARG A 91 -4.96 7.45 4.04
CA ARG A 91 -5.83 6.36 4.48
C ARG A 91 -5.20 5.00 4.21
N THR A 92 -4.63 4.79 3.02
CA THR A 92 -4.14 3.46 2.60
C THR A 92 -2.66 3.41 2.26
N GLY A 93 -1.99 4.55 2.06
CA GLY A 93 -0.60 4.62 1.60
C GLY A 93 0.38 3.84 2.48
N LEU A 94 0.25 3.92 3.81
CA LEU A 94 1.09 3.13 4.71
C LEU A 94 0.85 1.63 4.55
N ALA A 95 -0.42 1.20 4.51
CA ALA A 95 -0.80 -0.20 4.36
C ALA A 95 -0.30 -0.78 3.02
N LEU A 96 -0.44 -0.03 1.92
CA LEU A 96 0.07 -0.41 0.60
C LEU A 96 1.60 -0.52 0.60
N SER A 97 2.29 0.46 1.21
CA SER A 97 3.75 0.43 1.34
C SER A 97 4.24 -0.77 2.17
N VAL A 98 3.51 -1.14 3.24
CA VAL A 98 3.80 -2.33 4.05
C VAL A 98 3.63 -3.60 3.23
N LEU A 99 2.54 -3.72 2.46
CA LEU A 99 2.35 -4.85 1.54
C LEU A 99 3.45 -4.94 0.50
N GLY A 100 3.92 -3.79 -0.01
CA GLY A 100 5.06 -3.71 -0.90
C GLY A 100 6.28 -4.37 -0.26
N HIS A 101 6.69 -3.93 0.93
CA HIS A 101 7.84 -4.55 1.61
C HIS A 101 7.63 -6.03 1.92
N LEU A 102 6.44 -6.46 2.32
CA LEU A 102 6.14 -7.89 2.52
C LEU A 102 6.32 -8.68 1.22
N ALA A 103 5.85 -8.16 0.08
CA ALA A 103 6.06 -8.78 -1.23
C ALA A 103 7.56 -8.89 -1.56
N SER A 104 8.38 -7.87 -1.26
CA SER A 104 9.84 -7.94 -1.41
C SER A 104 10.49 -9.04 -0.55
N TYR A 105 9.87 -9.41 0.56
CA TYR A 105 10.31 -10.52 1.40
C TYR A 105 9.78 -11.89 0.95
N GLY A 106 9.09 -11.98 -0.19
CA GLY A 106 8.56 -13.23 -0.74
C GLY A 106 7.19 -13.64 -0.20
N ARG A 107 6.41 -12.69 0.36
CA ARG A 107 5.03 -12.94 0.77
C ARG A 107 4.09 -12.86 -0.43
N ASP A 108 3.74 -14.03 -0.99
CA ASP A 108 2.85 -14.15 -2.14
C ASP A 108 1.43 -13.62 -1.88
N ASP A 109 0.94 -13.75 -0.65
CA ASP A 109 -0.35 -13.24 -0.22
C ASP A 109 -0.41 -11.69 -0.27
N ALA A 110 0.68 -11.03 0.15
CA ALA A 110 0.81 -9.58 0.05
C ALA A 110 0.87 -9.11 -1.41
N LEU A 111 1.65 -9.79 -2.27
CA LEU A 111 1.72 -9.50 -3.70
C LEU A 111 0.34 -9.66 -4.37
N ALA A 112 -0.36 -10.75 -4.06
CA ALA A 112 -1.69 -11.01 -4.58
C ALA A 112 -2.71 -9.95 -4.14
N LEU A 113 -2.64 -9.47 -2.89
CA LEU A 113 -3.50 -8.39 -2.40
C LEU A 113 -3.19 -7.06 -3.11
N LEU A 114 -1.92 -6.70 -3.28
CA LEU A 114 -1.52 -5.50 -4.03
C LEU A 114 -2.08 -5.51 -5.46
N ARG A 115 -1.96 -6.64 -6.17
CA ARG A 115 -2.51 -6.78 -7.53
C ARG A 115 -4.04 -6.59 -7.55
N ARG A 116 -4.76 -7.19 -6.59
CA ARG A 116 -6.22 -6.98 -6.46
C ARG A 116 -6.54 -5.51 -6.22
N TYR A 117 -5.85 -4.87 -5.28
CA TYR A 117 -6.10 -3.47 -4.95
C TYR A 117 -5.74 -2.53 -6.11
N ALA A 118 -4.62 -2.73 -6.81
CA ALA A 118 -4.30 -1.95 -8.00
C ALA A 118 -5.39 -2.06 -9.09
N ALA A 119 -6.08 -3.21 -9.18
CA ALA A 119 -7.15 -3.41 -10.14
C ALA A 119 -8.43 -2.65 -9.78
N THR A 120 -8.79 -2.50 -8.49
CA THR A 120 -10.12 -1.98 -8.08
C THR A 120 -10.12 -0.83 -7.08
N GLY A 121 -9.08 -0.66 -6.26
CA GLY A 121 -9.01 0.32 -5.19
C GLY A 121 -8.92 1.76 -5.68
N ALA A 122 -9.23 2.71 -4.79
CA ALA A 122 -9.18 4.14 -5.09
C ALA A 122 -7.75 4.67 -5.21
N ASN A 123 -6.85 4.25 -4.31
CA ASN A 123 -5.43 4.64 -4.34
C ASN A 123 -4.61 3.67 -5.21
N TRP A 124 -5.16 3.29 -6.36
CA TRP A 124 -4.58 2.29 -7.27
C TRP A 124 -3.21 2.70 -7.81
N ALA A 125 -2.96 4.01 -7.99
CA ALA A 125 -1.69 4.51 -8.51
C ALA A 125 -0.53 4.18 -7.55
N TRP A 126 -0.76 4.36 -6.25
CA TRP A 126 0.18 3.96 -5.21
C TRP A 126 0.48 2.47 -5.26
N ALA A 127 -0.55 1.63 -5.32
CA ALA A 127 -0.38 0.18 -5.40
C ALA A 127 0.36 -0.24 -6.67
N LEU A 128 0.12 0.44 -7.79
CA LEU A 128 0.82 0.20 -9.05
C LEU A 128 2.31 0.57 -8.96
N ASP A 129 2.65 1.67 -8.29
CA ASP A 129 4.05 2.05 -8.02
C ASP A 129 4.74 1.01 -7.09
N GLU A 130 4.06 0.53 -6.06
CA GLU A 130 4.61 -0.53 -5.19
C GLU A 130 4.87 -1.84 -5.96
N LEU A 131 3.97 -2.20 -6.89
CA LEU A 131 4.11 -3.35 -7.78
C LEU A 131 5.21 -3.15 -8.82
N ALA A 132 5.37 -1.96 -9.37
CA ALA A 132 6.39 -1.68 -10.38
C ALA A 132 7.81 -2.03 -9.90
N LEU A 133 8.07 -1.84 -8.60
CA LEU A 133 9.36 -2.16 -7.96
C LEU A 133 9.58 -3.66 -7.69
N ARG A 134 8.51 -4.46 -7.63
CA ARG A 134 8.54 -5.78 -6.95
C ARG A 134 7.93 -6.92 -7.74
N ASP A 135 7.00 -6.60 -8.63
CA ASP A 135 6.31 -7.56 -9.46
C ASP A 135 7.10 -7.88 -10.74
N ASP A 136 6.80 -9.02 -11.34
CA ASP A 136 7.30 -9.41 -12.65
C ASP A 136 6.49 -8.75 -13.78
N ASP A 137 7.03 -8.79 -15.00
CA ASP A 137 6.38 -8.16 -16.15
C ASP A 137 5.04 -8.84 -16.50
N ALA A 138 4.84 -10.11 -16.17
CA ALA A 138 3.59 -10.82 -16.46
C ALA A 138 2.46 -10.33 -15.54
N GLY A 139 2.77 -10.15 -14.26
CA GLY A 139 1.91 -9.52 -13.26
C GLY A 139 1.52 -8.11 -13.68
N LEU A 140 2.51 -7.27 -14.03
CA LEU A 140 2.24 -5.90 -14.48
C LEU A 140 1.40 -5.86 -15.78
N ARG A 141 1.65 -6.73 -16.75
CA ARG A 141 0.83 -6.81 -17.98
C ARG A 141 -0.61 -7.24 -17.71
N SER A 142 -0.85 -8.04 -16.66
CA SER A 142 -2.20 -8.46 -16.28
C SER A 142 -3.07 -7.30 -15.79
N LEU A 143 -2.45 -6.23 -15.26
CA LEU A 143 -3.13 -5.05 -14.71
C LEU A 143 -3.49 -3.98 -15.75
N ALA A 144 -3.00 -4.11 -16.99
CA ALA A 144 -3.21 -3.11 -18.03
C ALA A 144 -4.69 -2.77 -18.26
N LEU A 145 -5.53 -3.80 -18.49
CA LEU A 145 -6.95 -3.59 -18.78
C LEU A 145 -7.73 -2.95 -17.62
N PRO A 146 -7.66 -3.44 -16.37
CA PRO A 146 -8.37 -2.80 -15.27
C PRO A 146 -7.88 -1.37 -15.01
N VAL A 147 -6.58 -1.09 -15.12
CA VAL A 147 -6.04 0.26 -14.92
C VAL A 147 -6.46 1.20 -16.05
N LEU A 148 -6.24 0.82 -17.31
CA LEU A 148 -6.60 1.64 -18.48
C LEU A 148 -8.12 1.83 -18.61
N GLY A 149 -8.93 0.90 -18.12
CA GLY A 149 -10.39 1.01 -18.09
C GLY A 149 -10.92 2.19 -17.26
N ARG A 150 -10.09 2.78 -16.39
CA ARG A 150 -10.42 4.01 -15.62
C ARG A 150 -10.43 5.26 -16.49
N PHE A 151 -9.85 5.20 -17.68
CA PHE A 151 -9.68 6.34 -18.57
C PHE A 151 -10.51 6.13 -19.83
N PRO A 152 -11.70 6.73 -19.96
CA PRO A 152 -12.49 6.64 -21.19
C PRO A 152 -11.71 7.11 -22.43
N ALA A 153 -12.06 6.61 -23.62
CA ALA A 153 -11.49 7.07 -24.89
C ALA A 153 -12.11 8.42 -25.33
N THR A 154 -12.06 9.41 -24.44
CA THR A 154 -12.43 10.82 -24.70
C THR A 154 -11.20 11.71 -24.54
N GLU A 155 -11.31 12.98 -24.90
CA GLU A 155 -10.22 13.95 -24.70
C GLU A 155 -9.87 14.08 -23.21
N GLU A 156 -10.88 14.14 -22.34
CA GLU A 156 -10.69 14.23 -20.88
C GLU A 156 -10.05 12.96 -20.33
N GLY A 157 -10.49 11.77 -20.76
CA GLY A 157 -9.90 10.51 -20.34
C GLY A 157 -8.46 10.35 -20.81
N THR A 158 -8.14 10.84 -22.01
CA THR A 158 -6.77 10.88 -22.55
C THR A 158 -5.88 11.83 -21.74
N ALA A 159 -6.39 13.01 -21.39
CA ALA A 159 -5.67 13.97 -20.55
C ALA A 159 -5.43 13.43 -19.14
N ALA A 160 -6.42 12.74 -18.56
CA ALA A 160 -6.31 12.10 -17.25
C ALA A 160 -5.30 10.94 -17.26
N LEU A 161 -5.30 10.10 -18.30
CA LEU A 161 -4.29 9.05 -18.49
C LEU A 161 -2.89 9.65 -18.58
N ALA A 162 -2.72 10.70 -19.39
CA ALA A 162 -1.44 11.38 -19.52
C ALA A 162 -0.96 12.01 -18.20
N ALA A 163 -1.88 12.50 -17.36
CA ALA A 163 -1.55 12.98 -16.02
C ALA A 163 -1.07 11.83 -15.12
N ALA A 164 -1.81 10.73 -15.05
CA ALA A 164 -1.43 9.56 -14.26
C ALA A 164 -0.06 9.00 -14.65
N VAL A 165 0.26 8.95 -15.95
CA VAL A 165 1.58 8.53 -16.43
C VAL A 165 2.67 9.51 -16.00
N ARG A 166 2.44 10.83 -16.13
CA ARG A 166 3.42 11.84 -15.73
C ARG A 166 3.69 11.86 -14.22
N ASP A 167 2.65 11.65 -13.43
CA ASP A 167 2.70 11.75 -11.97
C ASP A 167 3.15 10.44 -11.32
N SER A 168 3.23 9.34 -12.09
CA SER A 168 3.75 8.06 -11.60
C SER A 168 5.19 8.17 -11.14
N PHE A 169 5.49 7.59 -9.97
CA PHE A 169 6.86 7.49 -9.50
C PHE A 169 7.62 6.42 -10.28
N GLU A 170 6.95 5.33 -10.65
CA GLU A 170 7.57 4.20 -11.33
C GLU A 170 7.05 4.04 -12.76
N PRO A 171 7.86 4.38 -13.80
CA PRO A 171 7.40 4.38 -15.19
C PRO A 171 7.28 2.99 -15.82
N ARG A 172 7.73 1.93 -15.12
CA ARG A 172 7.86 0.57 -15.69
C ARG A 172 6.53 -0.01 -16.21
N PRO A 173 5.40 0.03 -15.48
CA PRO A 173 4.14 -0.54 -15.97
C PRO A 173 3.67 0.16 -17.24
N TRP A 174 3.77 1.49 -17.27
CA TRP A 174 3.36 2.30 -18.43
C TRP A 174 4.18 2.00 -19.68
N ARG A 175 5.50 1.85 -19.54
CA ARG A 175 6.37 1.43 -20.66
C ARG A 175 6.01 0.03 -21.16
N LEU A 176 5.77 -0.92 -20.25
CA LEU A 176 5.35 -2.27 -20.62
C LEU A 176 4.02 -2.29 -21.38
N TRP A 177 3.10 -1.40 -21.04
CA TRP A 177 1.78 -1.31 -21.67
C TRP A 177 1.84 -0.58 -23.02
N ALA A 178 2.68 0.45 -23.15
CA ALA A 178 2.89 1.13 -24.44
C ALA A 178 3.42 0.18 -25.52
N ASP A 179 4.26 -0.79 -25.14
CA ASP A 179 4.80 -1.83 -26.04
C ASP A 179 3.92 -3.10 -26.12
N ASP A 180 2.72 -3.09 -25.53
CA ASP A 180 1.88 -4.29 -25.47
C ASP A 180 1.22 -4.60 -26.84
N PRO A 181 1.28 -5.86 -27.33
CA PRO A 181 0.74 -6.21 -28.64
C PRO A 181 -0.79 -6.21 -28.70
N ARG A 182 -1.48 -6.19 -27.55
CA ARG A 182 -2.95 -6.11 -27.51
C ARG A 182 -3.36 -4.70 -27.91
N GLU A 183 -4.14 -4.56 -28.96
CA GLU A 183 -4.63 -3.25 -29.45
C GLU A 183 -5.34 -2.44 -28.35
N ALA A 184 -6.12 -3.11 -27.49
CA ALA A 184 -6.81 -2.49 -26.36
C ALA A 184 -5.86 -1.96 -25.25
N VAL A 185 -4.54 -2.16 -25.36
CA VAL A 185 -3.52 -1.73 -24.40
C VAL A 185 -2.44 -0.89 -25.08
N GLY A 186 -1.78 -1.37 -26.14
CA GLY A 186 -0.68 -0.66 -26.78
C GLY A 186 -1.09 0.56 -27.61
N ALA A 187 -2.35 0.65 -28.03
CA ALA A 187 -2.86 1.78 -28.81
C ALA A 187 -3.52 2.88 -27.95
N ARG A 188 -3.43 2.76 -26.62
CA ARG A 188 -4.16 3.57 -25.64
C ARG A 188 -3.51 4.89 -25.25
#